data_AF-A0A2R8APX6-F1
#
_entry.id   AF-A0A2R8APX6-F1
#
_cell.length_a   1.000
_cell.length_b   1.000
_cell.length_c   1.000
_cell.angle_alpha   90.00
_cell.angle_beta   90.00
_cell.angle_gamma   90.00
#
_symmetry.space_group_name_H-M   'P 1'
#
loop_
_entity.id
_entity.type
_entity.pdbx_description
1 polymer ?
#
loop_
_entity_poly.entity_id
_entity_poly.type
_entity_poly.pdbx_seq_one_letter_code
_entity_poly.pdbx_strand_id
1 'polypeptide(L)'
;MIEEAFRELRSSPMNLHVHEEFLVACMRDASPIARDHVRLLFVDDYDGDTFKWEFKEPAGMALLAWGDDGIEDIRRAFFDNDSYANRTIAFDILSAAAAGKGPMRVSVGAPSKVWAQLTEGGNLPTPVQVAARKALVELVLSIDAIEEVAGLIGGVLQKQQFRDDGAAVELIRAASSRWLAIGDTVLNEFRKLIANNSNDEPVFQSFLGANPQLLDPMAIEVWPEPNLFGSRKPDFVVKRSDGSYLVVEIECPAKTLITKGGHPSADVTHAEHQVTDYRNYMLRHIGTVKDVFAGFSDPDCLVVVGLEETLSPEQKQVLASLNGARHRVKVVGFDWLLERAERVSKNVSERGVVVSVQRMT
;
A
#
# COMPACT_ATOMS: atom_id res chain seq x y z
N MET A 1 1.37 44.06 -2.51
CA MET A 1 2.20 43.65 -1.35
C MET A 1 3.07 42.44 -1.72
N ILE A 2 2.49 41.30 -2.10
CA ILE A 2 3.26 40.10 -2.53
C ILE A 2 4.23 40.40 -3.68
N GLU A 3 3.79 41.11 -4.72
CA GLU A 3 4.65 41.52 -5.85
C GLU A 3 5.85 42.39 -5.45
N GLU A 4 5.70 43.22 -4.42
CA GLU A 4 6.78 44.08 -3.93
C GLU A 4 7.80 43.27 -3.13
N ALA A 5 7.31 42.38 -2.25
CA ALA A 5 8.15 41.45 -1.50
C ALA A 5 8.88 40.45 -2.44
N PHE A 6 8.24 40.05 -3.54
CA PHE A 6 8.89 39.20 -4.55
C PHE A 6 10.00 39.93 -5.31
N ARG A 7 9.80 41.22 -5.64
CA ARG A 7 10.87 42.06 -6.19
C ARG A 7 12.03 42.23 -5.22
N GLU A 8 11.74 42.43 -3.94
CA GLU A 8 12.76 42.51 -2.89
C GLU A 8 13.57 41.21 -2.81
N LEU A 9 12.90 40.05 -2.78
CA LEU A 9 13.55 38.74 -2.82
C LEU A 9 14.47 38.60 -4.05
N ARG A 10 14.01 38.99 -5.23
CA ARG A 10 14.82 38.95 -6.46
C ARG A 10 16.00 39.92 -6.45
N SER A 11 15.90 41.02 -5.72
CA SER A 11 16.99 42.01 -5.60
C SER A 11 18.06 41.62 -4.58
N SER A 12 17.74 40.66 -3.70
CA SER A 12 18.64 40.11 -2.68
C SER A 12 18.63 38.57 -2.76
N PRO A 13 19.01 38.00 -3.93
CA PRO A 13 19.05 36.56 -4.07
C PRO A 13 20.03 36.02 -3.02
N MET A 14 19.68 34.89 -2.40
CA MET A 14 20.46 34.24 -1.35
C MET A 14 20.35 34.81 0.07
N ASN A 15 19.45 35.76 0.34
CA ASN A 15 19.15 36.16 1.73
C ASN A 15 18.05 35.29 2.35
N LEU A 16 18.43 34.35 3.21
CA LEU A 16 17.49 33.42 3.87
C LEU A 16 16.45 34.12 4.72
N HIS A 17 16.79 35.24 5.35
CA HIS A 17 15.83 35.98 6.16
C HIS A 17 14.74 36.63 5.29
N VAL A 18 15.13 37.29 4.19
CA VAL A 18 14.19 37.87 3.23
C VAL A 18 13.32 36.78 2.60
N HIS A 19 13.92 35.63 2.28
CA HIS A 19 13.19 34.46 1.79
C HIS A 19 12.13 33.97 2.78
N GLU A 20 12.49 33.78 4.05
CA GLU A 20 11.52 33.35 5.07
C GLU A 20 10.40 34.38 5.31
N GLU A 21 10.71 35.67 5.35
CA GLU A 21 9.68 36.72 5.47
C GLU A 21 8.73 36.72 4.27
N PHE A 22 9.26 36.53 3.06
CA PHE A 22 8.46 36.40 1.85
C PHE A 22 7.51 35.20 1.92
N LEU A 23 8.00 34.03 2.34
CA LEU A 23 7.17 32.83 2.49
C LEU A 23 6.05 33.05 3.51
N VAL A 24 6.35 33.65 4.68
CA VAL A 24 5.36 33.96 5.70
C VAL A 24 4.31 34.96 5.18
N ALA A 25 4.73 35.96 4.41
CA ALA A 25 3.80 36.90 3.78
C ALA A 25 2.87 36.19 2.79
N CYS A 26 3.40 35.27 1.97
CA CYS A 26 2.60 34.47 1.04
C CYS A 26 1.57 33.59 1.77
N MET A 27 1.98 32.91 2.85
CA MET A 27 1.07 32.06 3.63
C MET A 27 -0.06 32.86 4.28
N ARG A 28 0.21 34.09 4.74
CA ARG A 28 -0.82 34.97 5.31
C ARG A 28 -1.79 35.52 4.26
N ASP A 29 -1.29 35.78 3.06
CA ASP A 29 -2.11 36.23 1.93
C ASP A 29 -3.03 35.09 1.43
N ALA A 30 -2.55 33.85 1.47
CA ALA A 30 -3.28 32.62 1.13
C ALA A 30 -3.89 32.59 -0.29
N SER A 31 -3.59 33.56 -1.16
CA SER A 31 -4.12 33.59 -2.51
C SER A 31 -3.47 32.54 -3.42
N PRO A 32 -4.12 32.16 -4.54
CA PRO A 32 -3.51 31.30 -5.55
C PRO A 32 -2.21 31.88 -6.12
N ILE A 33 -2.13 33.21 -6.27
CA ILE A 33 -0.93 33.90 -6.78
C ILE A 33 0.24 33.73 -5.81
N ALA A 34 -0.01 33.89 -4.50
CA ALA A 34 1.00 33.66 -3.48
C ALA A 34 1.48 32.20 -3.49
N ARG A 35 0.56 31.23 -3.61
CA ARG A 35 0.91 29.80 -3.76
C ARG A 35 1.79 29.56 -4.97
N ASP A 36 1.44 30.13 -6.12
CA ASP A 36 2.22 29.97 -7.35
C ASP A 36 3.65 30.49 -7.21
N HIS A 37 3.85 31.63 -6.54
CA HIS A 37 5.20 32.12 -6.23
C HIS A 37 5.98 31.16 -5.32
N VAL A 38 5.36 30.63 -4.28
CA VAL A 38 6.00 29.64 -3.39
C VAL A 38 6.36 28.37 -4.15
N ARG A 39 5.47 27.89 -5.03
CA ARG A 39 5.70 26.73 -5.90
C ARG A 39 6.90 26.97 -6.82
N LEU A 40 6.98 28.15 -7.44
CA LEU A 40 8.12 28.53 -8.28
C LEU A 40 9.44 28.48 -7.50
N LEU A 41 9.47 29.04 -6.28
CA LEU A 41 10.66 28.99 -5.41
C LEU A 41 11.07 27.57 -5.01
N PHE A 42 10.10 26.66 -4.86
CA PHE A 42 10.40 25.26 -4.57
C PHE A 42 11.05 24.54 -5.76
N VAL A 43 10.58 24.80 -6.99
CA VAL A 43 11.09 24.12 -8.18
C VAL A 43 12.34 24.77 -8.77
N ASP A 44 12.58 26.05 -8.50
CA ASP A 44 13.69 26.86 -9.00
C ASP A 44 15.05 26.17 -8.77
N ASP A 45 15.99 26.21 -9.71
CA ASP A 45 17.30 25.57 -9.52
C ASP A 45 18.36 26.51 -8.91
N TYR A 46 17.98 27.76 -8.62
CA TYR A 46 18.82 28.83 -8.09
C TYR A 46 20.14 28.92 -8.87
N ASP A 47 20.04 28.94 -10.20
CA ASP A 47 21.15 29.00 -11.15
C ASP A 47 22.26 27.96 -10.95
N GLY A 48 21.98 26.84 -10.26
CA GLY A 48 22.99 25.82 -10.01
C GLY A 48 23.72 25.92 -8.67
N ASP A 49 23.40 26.91 -7.82
CA ASP A 49 24.15 27.20 -6.59
C ASP A 49 24.17 26.04 -5.58
N THR A 50 25.21 25.95 -4.74
CA THR A 50 25.44 24.79 -3.83
C THR A 50 24.54 24.75 -2.59
N PHE A 51 23.72 25.77 -2.36
CA PHE A 51 22.83 25.91 -1.19
C PHE A 51 21.33 25.83 -1.55
N LYS A 52 20.99 25.01 -2.55
CA LYS A 52 19.61 24.91 -3.05
C LYS A 52 18.64 24.46 -1.98
N TRP A 53 19.07 23.56 -1.11
CA TRP A 53 18.18 22.96 -0.11
C TRP A 53 17.74 23.98 0.95
N GLU A 54 18.59 24.95 1.33
CA GLU A 54 18.26 26.03 2.26
C GLU A 54 17.05 26.86 1.83
N PHE A 55 16.81 27.00 0.52
CA PHE A 55 15.71 27.77 -0.04
C PHE A 55 14.54 26.87 -0.46
N LYS A 56 14.82 25.71 -1.07
CA LYS A 56 13.79 24.78 -1.52
C LYS A 56 12.98 24.18 -0.38
N GLU A 57 13.62 23.71 0.68
CA GLU A 57 12.92 23.01 1.76
C GLU A 57 11.91 23.93 2.48
N PRO A 58 12.26 25.18 2.87
CA PRO A 58 11.27 26.11 3.42
C PRO A 58 10.13 26.44 2.46
N ALA A 59 10.41 26.61 1.16
CA ALA A 59 9.39 26.89 0.16
C ALA A 59 8.42 25.70 0.00
N GLY A 60 8.94 24.49 -0.14
CA GLY A 60 8.12 23.29 -0.21
C GLY A 60 7.33 23.04 1.08
N MET A 61 7.90 23.33 2.24
CA MET A 61 7.18 23.27 3.52
C MET A 61 6.05 24.32 3.58
N ALA A 62 6.29 25.55 3.11
CA ALA A 62 5.29 26.60 3.10
C ALA A 62 4.05 26.23 2.26
N LEU A 63 4.22 25.42 1.19
CA LEU A 63 3.09 24.91 0.40
C LEU A 63 2.07 24.14 1.25
N LEU A 64 2.47 23.52 2.35
CA LEU A 64 1.55 22.81 3.25
C LEU A 64 0.45 23.71 3.85
N ALA A 65 0.63 25.04 3.84
CA ALA A 65 -0.39 25.99 4.29
C ALA A 65 -1.67 25.96 3.43
N TRP A 66 -1.57 25.50 2.18
CA TRP A 66 -2.69 25.38 1.25
C TRP A 66 -3.36 23.99 1.26
N GLY A 67 -3.03 23.13 2.23
CA GLY A 67 -3.66 21.81 2.37
C GLY A 67 -3.42 20.90 1.17
N ASP A 68 -4.49 20.25 0.68
CA ASP A 68 -4.45 19.30 -0.44
C ASP A 68 -3.83 19.91 -1.72
N ASP A 69 -4.17 21.16 -1.99
CA ASP A 69 -3.70 21.90 -3.17
C ASP A 69 -2.17 22.11 -3.14
N GLY A 70 -1.63 22.43 -1.96
CA GLY A 70 -0.19 22.59 -1.79
C GLY A 70 0.57 21.26 -1.81
N ILE A 71 -0.06 20.19 -1.30
CA ILE A 71 0.49 18.82 -1.40
C ILE A 71 0.55 18.37 -2.86
N GLU A 72 -0.47 18.68 -3.65
CA GLU A 72 -0.46 18.42 -5.10
C GLU A 72 0.64 19.21 -5.82
N ASP A 73 0.92 20.45 -5.41
CA ASP A 73 2.04 21.22 -5.96
C ASP A 73 3.41 20.59 -5.63
N ILE A 74 3.59 20.06 -4.41
CA ILE A 74 4.80 19.29 -4.05
C ILE A 74 4.90 18.03 -4.92
N ARG A 75 3.78 17.34 -5.14
CA ARG A 75 3.71 16.12 -5.97
C ARG A 75 4.04 16.42 -7.43
N ARG A 76 3.52 17.51 -8.00
CA ARG A 76 3.86 17.94 -9.36
C ARG A 76 5.34 18.29 -9.50
N ALA A 77 5.89 19.02 -8.53
CA ALA A 77 7.32 19.34 -8.51
C ALA A 77 8.22 18.09 -8.50
N PHE A 78 7.75 16.96 -7.95
CA PHE A 78 8.45 15.68 -8.02
C PHE A 78 8.50 15.11 -9.45
N PHE A 79 7.40 15.22 -10.20
CA PHE A 79 7.29 14.69 -11.57
C PHE A 79 7.86 15.61 -12.63
N ASP A 80 7.63 16.91 -12.50
CA ASP A 80 8.03 17.93 -13.47
C ASP A 80 9.55 18.19 -13.45
N ASN A 81 10.27 17.70 -12.43
CA ASN A 81 11.69 17.91 -12.26
C ASN A 81 12.42 16.60 -11.96
N ASP A 82 13.27 16.15 -12.88
CA ASP A 82 14.12 14.95 -12.73
C ASP A 82 15.30 15.17 -11.76
N SER A 83 15.44 16.35 -11.16
CA SER A 83 16.46 16.63 -10.15
C SER A 83 16.25 15.75 -8.92
N TYR A 84 17.24 14.89 -8.66
CA TYR A 84 17.34 14.09 -7.44
C TYR A 84 17.16 14.94 -6.16
N ALA A 85 17.63 16.19 -6.16
CA ALA A 85 17.47 17.10 -5.03
C ALA A 85 15.99 17.44 -4.79
N ASN A 86 15.24 17.83 -5.82
CA ASN A 86 13.81 18.13 -5.69
C ASN A 86 13.03 16.91 -5.23
N ARG A 87 13.31 15.75 -5.84
CA ARG A 87 12.67 14.49 -5.49
C ARG A 87 12.90 14.11 -4.03
N THR A 88 14.14 14.16 -3.56
CA THR A 88 14.46 13.83 -2.16
C THR A 88 13.91 14.87 -1.16
N ILE A 89 13.83 16.15 -1.52
CA ILE A 89 13.22 17.19 -0.67
C ILE A 89 11.70 16.98 -0.59
N ALA A 90 11.03 16.68 -1.70
CA ALA A 90 9.60 16.36 -1.70
C ALA A 90 9.29 15.15 -0.79
N PHE A 91 10.08 14.07 -0.89
CA PHE A 91 9.96 12.91 0.00
C PHE A 91 10.18 13.27 1.47
N ASP A 92 11.19 14.08 1.81
CA ASP A 92 11.44 14.51 3.20
C ASP A 92 10.29 15.33 3.76
N ILE A 93 9.79 16.31 2.99
CA ILE A 93 8.65 17.15 3.38
C ILE A 93 7.40 16.30 3.59
N LEU A 94 7.05 15.44 2.64
CA LEU A 94 5.82 14.64 2.73
C LEU A 94 5.88 13.60 3.85
N SER A 95 7.04 12.95 4.06
CA SER A 95 7.21 11.98 5.16
C SER A 95 7.16 12.66 6.53
N ALA A 96 7.79 13.82 6.69
CA ALA A 96 7.66 14.62 7.91
C ALA A 96 6.23 15.11 8.13
N ALA A 97 5.58 15.63 7.08
CA ALA A 97 4.21 16.13 7.16
C ALA A 97 3.22 15.01 7.51
N ALA A 98 3.40 13.81 6.97
CA ALA A 98 2.61 12.63 7.31
C ALA A 98 2.75 12.22 8.80
N ALA A 99 3.89 12.52 9.42
CA ALA A 99 4.12 12.32 10.85
C ALA A 99 3.64 13.50 11.71
N GLY A 100 3.09 14.55 11.09
CA GLY A 100 2.69 15.79 11.77
C GLY A 100 3.86 16.71 12.13
N LYS A 101 5.04 16.49 11.54
CA LYS A 101 6.29 17.18 11.87
C LYS A 101 6.82 18.01 10.69
N GLY A 102 7.79 18.87 10.96
CA GLY A 102 8.47 19.66 9.93
C GLY A 102 9.61 18.85 9.30
N PRO A 103 10.14 19.23 8.13
CA PRO A 103 11.28 18.56 7.50
C PRO A 103 12.60 18.81 8.29
N MET A 104 13.72 18.24 7.83
CA MET A 104 14.96 18.12 8.60
C MET A 104 15.42 19.45 9.24
N ARG A 105 15.35 20.59 8.53
CA ARG A 105 15.80 21.88 9.07
C ARG A 105 15.04 22.31 10.32
N VAL A 106 13.73 22.10 10.33
CA VAL A 106 12.90 22.41 11.50
C VAL A 106 13.33 21.57 12.70
N SER A 107 13.65 20.28 12.47
CA SER A 107 14.01 19.36 13.54
C SER A 107 15.38 19.63 14.17
N VAL A 108 16.35 20.14 13.40
CA VAL A 108 17.69 20.51 13.92
C VAL A 108 17.72 21.92 14.52
N GLY A 109 16.54 22.48 14.82
CA GLY A 109 16.41 23.74 15.54
C GLY A 109 16.67 24.98 14.70
N ALA A 110 16.63 24.90 13.36
CA ALA A 110 16.54 26.10 12.53
C ALA A 110 15.14 26.71 12.76
N PRO A 111 15.05 27.88 13.43
CA PRO A 111 13.76 28.46 13.75
C PRO A 111 13.15 29.02 12.48
N SER A 112 12.29 28.26 11.79
CA SER A 112 11.55 28.81 10.66
C SER A 112 10.25 29.43 11.17
N LYS A 113 10.08 30.73 10.94
CA LYS A 113 8.80 31.42 11.14
C LYS A 113 7.68 30.74 10.34
N VAL A 114 8.04 30.14 9.21
CA VAL A 114 7.19 29.29 8.36
C VAL A 114 6.56 28.14 9.16
N TRP A 115 7.35 27.34 9.89
CA TRP A 115 6.81 26.23 10.69
C TRP A 115 5.86 26.69 11.78
N ALA A 116 6.21 27.79 12.47
CA ALA A 116 5.35 28.38 13.49
C ALA A 116 3.99 28.85 12.95
N GLN A 117 3.90 29.22 11.66
CA GLN A 117 2.63 29.56 11.01
C GLN A 117 1.82 28.31 10.59
N LEU A 118 2.46 27.15 10.38
CA LEU A 118 1.81 25.92 9.91
C LEU A 118 1.20 25.08 11.04
N THR A 119 1.73 25.22 12.26
CA THR A 119 1.38 24.31 13.36
C THR A 119 0.60 24.94 14.49
N GLU A 120 -0.29 24.15 15.07
CA GLU A 120 -0.90 24.42 16.36
C GLU A 120 -0.37 23.37 17.35
N GLY A 121 0.17 23.82 18.50
CA GLY A 121 0.79 22.91 19.47
C GLY A 121 2.00 22.12 18.93
N GLY A 122 2.66 22.64 17.88
CA GLY A 122 3.87 22.04 17.30
C GLY A 122 3.63 20.86 16.36
N ASN A 123 2.38 20.60 15.95
CA ASN A 123 2.07 19.59 14.93
C ASN A 123 1.23 20.18 13.79
N LEU A 124 1.32 19.58 12.61
CA LEU A 124 0.47 19.92 11.48
C LEU A 124 -0.99 19.48 11.71
N PRO A 125 -1.99 20.15 11.11
CA PRO A 125 -3.38 19.71 11.16
C PRO A 125 -3.56 18.29 10.59
N THR A 126 -4.41 17.47 11.24
CA THR A 126 -4.67 16.08 10.81
C THR A 126 -5.03 15.91 9.33
N PRO A 127 -5.85 16.79 8.70
CA PRO A 127 -6.15 16.69 7.27
C PRO A 127 -4.89 16.75 6.39
N VAL A 128 -3.95 17.64 6.71
CA VAL A 128 -2.67 17.77 6.00
C VAL A 128 -1.82 16.51 6.17
N GLN A 129 -1.79 15.92 7.37
CA GLN A 129 -1.05 14.67 7.62
C GLN A 129 -1.60 13.51 6.78
N VAL A 130 -2.93 13.39 6.68
CA VAL A 130 -3.59 12.34 5.89
C VAL A 130 -3.31 12.52 4.41
N ALA A 131 -3.45 13.74 3.88
CA ALA A 131 -3.17 14.04 2.49
C ALA A 131 -1.69 13.83 2.14
N ALA A 132 -0.76 14.22 3.02
CA ALA A 132 0.68 14.01 2.80
C ALA A 132 1.04 12.52 2.77
N ARG A 133 0.44 11.71 3.65
CA ARG A 133 0.62 10.25 3.65
C ARG A 133 0.14 9.61 2.35
N LYS A 134 -1.04 10.03 1.87
CA LYS A 134 -1.59 9.56 0.59
C LYS A 134 -0.66 9.91 -0.57
N ALA A 135 -0.23 11.17 -0.66
CA ALA A 135 0.68 11.63 -1.71
C ALA A 135 2.04 10.89 -1.67
N LEU A 136 2.58 10.64 -0.47
CA LEU A 136 3.83 9.88 -0.30
C LEU A 136 3.72 8.45 -0.86
N VAL A 137 2.60 7.76 -0.58
CA VAL A 137 2.31 6.43 -1.15
C VAL A 137 2.23 6.49 -2.67
N GLU A 138 1.47 7.45 -3.21
CA GLU A 138 1.32 7.62 -4.65
C GLU A 138 2.68 7.88 -5.34
N LEU A 139 3.54 8.70 -4.76
CA LEU A 139 4.89 8.94 -5.28
C LEU A 139 5.72 7.66 -5.33
N VAL A 140 5.77 6.90 -4.23
CA VAL A 140 6.49 5.62 -4.19
C VAL A 140 5.99 4.64 -5.26
N LEU A 141 4.67 4.55 -5.45
CA LEU A 141 4.07 3.65 -6.43
C LEU A 141 4.29 4.13 -7.88
N SER A 142 4.43 5.43 -8.11
CA SER A 142 4.61 6.01 -9.45
C SER A 142 6.00 5.85 -10.07
N ILE A 143 7.02 5.54 -9.28
CA ILE A 143 8.39 5.35 -9.76
C ILE A 143 8.52 3.91 -10.30
N ASP A 144 8.92 3.71 -11.54
CA ASP A 144 8.97 2.36 -12.13
C ASP A 144 10.15 1.53 -11.59
N ALA A 145 11.34 2.12 -11.53
CA ALA A 145 12.57 1.43 -11.15
C ALA A 145 12.71 1.26 -9.62
N ILE A 146 12.88 0.02 -9.16
CA ILE A 146 13.06 -0.29 -7.74
C ILE A 146 14.33 0.33 -7.17
N GLU A 147 15.40 0.40 -7.97
CA GLU A 147 16.68 1.00 -7.60
C GLU A 147 16.56 2.50 -7.38
N GLU A 148 15.72 3.19 -8.18
CA GLU A 148 15.46 4.62 -8.03
C GLU A 148 14.70 4.91 -6.73
N VAL A 149 13.64 4.14 -6.45
CA VAL A 149 12.90 4.23 -5.18
C VAL A 149 13.84 4.01 -4.00
N ALA A 150 14.67 2.97 -4.05
CA ALA A 150 15.64 2.67 -3.01
C ALA A 150 16.66 3.81 -2.83
N GLY A 151 17.15 4.40 -3.92
CA GLY A 151 18.07 5.55 -3.89
C GLY A 151 17.45 6.80 -3.28
N LEU A 152 16.19 7.10 -3.59
CA LEU A 152 15.46 8.24 -3.03
C LEU A 152 15.18 8.04 -1.53
N ILE A 153 14.68 6.86 -1.16
CA ILE A 153 14.41 6.51 0.25
C ILE A 153 15.71 6.53 1.06
N GLY A 154 16.78 5.91 0.55
CA GLY A 154 18.07 5.88 1.23
C GLY A 154 18.60 7.30 1.51
N GLY A 155 18.50 8.20 0.54
CA GLY A 155 18.88 9.60 0.69
C GLY A 155 18.08 10.35 1.77
N VAL A 156 16.78 10.06 1.89
CA VAL A 156 15.92 10.69 2.91
C VAL A 156 16.11 10.06 4.29
N LEU A 157 16.23 8.73 4.39
CA LEU A 157 16.53 8.04 5.64
C LEU A 157 17.87 8.49 6.23
N GLN A 158 18.88 8.74 5.39
CA GLN A 158 20.16 9.29 5.84
C GLN A 158 19.99 10.68 6.47
N LYS A 159 19.06 11.51 5.99
CA LYS A 159 18.74 12.80 6.62
C LYS A 159 18.00 12.58 7.94
N GLN A 160 17.07 11.65 7.96
CA GLN A 160 16.17 11.40 9.09
C GLN A 160 16.78 10.55 10.20
N GLN A 161 17.94 9.92 10.00
CA GLN A 161 18.60 9.06 11.01
C GLN A 161 18.89 9.76 12.34
N PHE A 162 18.91 11.10 12.35
CA PHE A 162 19.15 11.92 13.54
C PHE A 162 17.86 12.34 14.27
N ARG A 163 16.70 11.79 13.87
CA ARG A 163 15.38 12.18 14.36
C ARG A 163 14.59 10.96 14.86
N ASP A 164 13.85 11.16 15.94
CA ASP A 164 12.89 10.18 16.47
C ASP A 164 11.50 10.82 16.57
N ASP A 165 10.89 11.07 15.42
CA ASP A 165 9.62 11.78 15.34
C ASP A 165 8.60 11.16 14.38
N GLY A 166 8.90 9.96 13.89
CA GLY A 166 8.03 9.17 13.03
C GLY A 166 8.13 9.46 11.52
N ALA A 167 8.87 10.48 11.06
CA ALA A 167 9.01 10.75 9.63
C ALA A 167 9.57 9.55 8.85
N ALA A 168 10.64 8.93 9.37
CA ALA A 168 11.24 7.73 8.79
C ALA A 168 10.26 6.54 8.76
N VAL A 169 9.38 6.45 9.76
CA VAL A 169 8.36 5.40 9.84
C VAL A 169 7.29 5.60 8.76
N GLU A 170 6.88 6.84 8.49
CA GLU A 170 5.93 7.13 7.40
C GLU A 170 6.56 6.85 6.03
N LEU A 171 7.84 7.19 5.85
CA LEU A 171 8.58 6.85 4.64
C LEU A 171 8.68 5.34 4.43
N ILE A 172 9.07 4.58 5.45
CA ILE A 172 9.12 3.10 5.40
C ILE A 172 7.73 2.52 5.14
N ARG A 173 6.67 3.11 5.70
CA ARG A 173 5.29 2.67 5.45
C ARG A 173 4.90 2.86 3.99
N ALA A 174 5.17 4.05 3.43
CA ALA A 174 4.93 4.31 2.02
C ALA A 174 5.77 3.37 1.13
N ALA A 175 7.03 3.17 1.45
CA ALA A 175 7.90 2.22 0.75
C ALA A 175 7.36 0.79 0.79
N SER A 176 6.90 0.35 1.96
CA SER A 176 6.28 -0.95 2.15
C SER A 176 5.04 -1.13 1.28
N SER A 177 4.27 -0.08 0.99
CA SER A 177 3.09 -0.19 0.09
C SER A 177 3.45 -0.70 -1.31
N ARG A 178 4.68 -0.49 -1.76
CA ARG A 178 5.20 -1.03 -3.01
C ARG A 178 5.63 -2.49 -2.89
N TRP A 179 6.24 -2.84 -1.75
CA TRP A 179 6.79 -4.19 -1.52
C TRP A 179 5.77 -5.18 -0.97
N LEU A 180 4.64 -4.70 -0.46
CA LEU A 180 3.49 -5.52 -0.16
C LEU A 180 2.79 -5.81 -1.47
N ALA A 181 2.87 -7.07 -1.90
CA ALA A 181 2.45 -7.54 -3.21
C ALA A 181 0.93 -7.39 -3.53
N ILE A 182 0.15 -6.75 -2.68
CA ILE A 182 -1.27 -6.45 -2.89
C ILE A 182 -1.45 -4.92 -2.87
N GLY A 183 -1.02 -4.26 -3.94
CA GLY A 183 -1.29 -2.83 -4.15
C GLY A 183 -2.69 -2.57 -4.71
N ASP A 184 -3.14 -1.31 -4.66
CA ASP A 184 -4.44 -0.89 -5.22
C ASP A 184 -4.60 -1.26 -6.70
N THR A 185 -3.50 -1.22 -7.47
CA THR A 185 -3.48 -1.65 -8.87
C THR A 185 -3.90 -3.12 -9.02
N VAL A 186 -3.27 -4.03 -8.27
CA VAL A 186 -3.57 -5.47 -8.29
C VAL A 186 -5.01 -5.73 -7.86
N LEU A 187 -5.48 -5.05 -6.80
CA LEU A 187 -6.86 -5.18 -6.32
C LEU A 187 -7.88 -4.71 -7.37
N ASN A 188 -7.60 -3.59 -8.04
CA ASN A 188 -8.45 -3.05 -9.10
C ASN A 188 -8.45 -3.95 -10.35
N GLU A 189 -7.30 -4.53 -10.71
CA GLU A 189 -7.20 -5.52 -11.79
C GLU A 189 -7.98 -6.78 -11.45
N PHE A 190 -7.85 -7.30 -10.22
CA PHE A 190 -8.59 -8.48 -9.79
C PHE A 190 -10.10 -8.25 -9.81
N ARG A 191 -10.57 -7.09 -9.33
CA ARG A 191 -11.98 -6.71 -9.40
C ARG A 191 -12.50 -6.64 -10.84
N LYS A 192 -11.71 -6.03 -11.74
CA LYS A 192 -12.05 -5.99 -13.18
C LYS A 192 -12.07 -7.39 -13.79
N LEU A 193 -11.15 -8.26 -13.38
CA LEU A 193 -11.08 -9.63 -13.87
C LEU A 193 -12.32 -10.43 -13.46
N ILE A 194 -12.72 -10.36 -12.19
CA ILE A 194 -13.97 -10.97 -11.67
C ILE A 194 -15.18 -10.48 -12.48
N ALA A 195 -15.30 -9.18 -12.72
CA ALA A 195 -16.44 -8.60 -13.42
C ALA A 195 -16.51 -8.98 -14.91
N ASN A 196 -15.36 -9.04 -15.60
CA ASN A 196 -15.33 -9.12 -17.06
C ASN A 196 -15.04 -10.54 -17.60
N ASN A 197 -14.47 -11.44 -16.79
CA ASN A 197 -13.96 -12.74 -17.24
C ASN A 197 -14.46 -13.90 -16.35
N SER A 198 -15.61 -13.76 -15.71
CA SER A 198 -16.12 -14.69 -14.67
C SER A 198 -16.29 -16.17 -15.06
N ASN A 199 -16.09 -16.53 -16.33
CA ASN A 199 -16.18 -17.91 -16.84
C ASN A 199 -14.82 -18.43 -17.39
N ASP A 200 -13.72 -17.70 -17.20
CA ASP A 200 -12.41 -18.04 -17.77
C ASP A 200 -11.39 -18.40 -16.66
N GLU A 201 -11.47 -19.64 -16.19
CA GLU A 201 -10.61 -20.17 -15.12
C GLU A 201 -9.09 -20.04 -15.39
N PRO A 202 -8.57 -20.35 -16.59
CA PRO A 202 -7.14 -20.17 -16.89
C PRO A 202 -6.62 -18.74 -16.66
N VAL A 203 -7.46 -17.72 -16.91
CA VAL A 203 -7.06 -16.32 -16.67
C VAL A 203 -6.96 -16.05 -15.16
N PHE A 204 -7.87 -16.60 -14.34
CA PHE A 204 -7.76 -16.51 -12.88
C PHE A 204 -6.55 -17.26 -12.35
N GLN A 205 -6.28 -18.45 -12.87
CA GLN A 205 -5.10 -19.23 -12.49
C GLN A 205 -3.81 -18.47 -12.78
N SER A 206 -3.70 -17.89 -13.98
CA SER A 206 -2.55 -17.06 -14.37
C SER A 206 -2.41 -15.83 -13.47
N PHE A 207 -3.51 -15.15 -13.18
CA PHE A 207 -3.52 -13.94 -12.36
C PHE A 207 -3.14 -14.23 -10.90
N LEU A 208 -3.70 -15.29 -10.30
CA LEU A 208 -3.40 -15.71 -8.93
C LEU A 208 -1.98 -16.28 -8.80
N GLY A 209 -1.45 -16.93 -9.84
CA GLY A 209 -0.05 -17.36 -9.89
C GLY A 209 0.93 -16.20 -9.92
N ALA A 210 0.57 -15.09 -10.58
CA ALA A 210 1.37 -13.85 -10.57
C ALA A 210 1.20 -13.04 -9.27
N ASN A 211 0.08 -13.22 -8.55
CA ASN A 211 -0.26 -12.47 -7.34
C ASN A 211 -0.65 -13.42 -6.17
N PRO A 212 0.25 -14.32 -5.74
CA PRO A 212 -0.07 -15.41 -4.80
C PRO A 212 -0.54 -14.94 -3.42
N GLN A 213 -0.26 -13.68 -3.05
CA GLN A 213 -0.68 -13.11 -1.77
C GLN A 213 -2.21 -12.93 -1.71
N LEU A 214 -2.90 -12.93 -2.85
CA LEU A 214 -4.35 -13.01 -2.92
C LEU A 214 -4.88 -14.37 -2.40
N LEU A 215 -4.13 -15.46 -2.63
CA LEU A 215 -4.46 -16.81 -2.13
C LEU A 215 -4.15 -16.96 -0.64
N ASP A 216 -3.03 -16.40 -0.19
CA ASP A 216 -2.69 -16.32 1.22
C ASP A 216 -1.72 -15.17 1.50
N PRO A 217 -2.07 -14.20 2.37
CA PRO A 217 -1.18 -13.09 2.71
C PRO A 217 0.16 -13.52 3.32
N MET A 218 0.22 -14.73 3.90
CA MET A 218 1.43 -15.30 4.50
C MET A 218 2.21 -16.21 3.54
N ALA A 219 1.84 -16.26 2.25
CA ALA A 219 2.55 -17.03 1.25
C ALA A 219 4.03 -16.60 1.15
N ILE A 220 4.94 -17.55 1.30
CA ILE A 220 6.40 -17.36 1.10
C ILE A 220 6.92 -18.12 -0.11
N GLU A 221 6.23 -19.19 -0.52
CA GLU A 221 6.54 -19.99 -1.70
C GLU A 221 5.24 -20.56 -2.25
N VAL A 222 5.05 -20.47 -3.57
CA VAL A 222 3.85 -20.98 -4.25
C VAL A 222 4.26 -21.80 -5.45
N TRP A 223 3.68 -22.98 -5.56
CA TRP A 223 3.80 -23.85 -6.71
C TRP A 223 2.47 -23.85 -7.45
N PRO A 224 2.38 -23.23 -8.63
CA PRO A 224 1.22 -23.34 -9.51
C PRO A 224 1.25 -24.70 -10.23
N GLU A 225 0.10 -25.37 -10.29
CA GLU A 225 -0.12 -26.66 -10.95
C GLU A 225 0.95 -27.75 -10.67
N PRO A 226 1.41 -27.95 -9.41
CA PRO A 226 2.46 -28.91 -9.15
C PRO A 226 1.99 -30.32 -9.46
N ASN A 227 2.85 -31.09 -10.12
CA ASN A 227 2.57 -32.49 -10.41
C ASN A 227 2.78 -33.34 -9.14
N LEU A 228 1.70 -33.76 -8.50
CA LEU A 228 1.73 -34.67 -7.35
C LEU A 228 1.86 -36.14 -7.81
N PHE A 229 2.89 -36.43 -8.61
CA PHE A 229 3.20 -37.74 -9.21
C PHE A 229 1.96 -38.47 -9.78
N GLY A 230 1.65 -38.19 -11.05
CA GLY A 230 0.60 -38.87 -11.81
C GLY A 230 -0.33 -37.86 -12.48
N SER A 231 -1.65 -38.07 -12.37
CA SER A 231 -2.68 -37.19 -12.92
C SER A 231 -3.23 -36.16 -11.93
N ARG A 232 -2.67 -36.06 -10.72
CA ARG A 232 -3.13 -35.14 -9.67
C ARG A 232 -2.36 -33.83 -9.76
N LYS A 233 -3.08 -32.75 -10.02
CA LYS A 233 -2.53 -31.41 -10.17
C LYS A 233 -3.47 -30.43 -9.46
N PRO A 234 -3.24 -30.12 -8.17
CA PRO A 234 -3.94 -28.99 -7.56
C PRO A 234 -3.58 -27.71 -8.31
N ASP A 235 -4.47 -26.72 -8.30
CA ASP A 235 -4.16 -25.42 -8.92
C ASP A 235 -2.98 -24.74 -8.23
N PHE A 236 -2.93 -24.79 -6.90
CA PHE A 236 -1.79 -24.27 -6.14
C PHE A 236 -1.46 -25.10 -4.92
N VAL A 237 -0.17 -25.14 -4.59
CA VAL A 237 0.33 -25.45 -3.25
C VAL A 237 1.04 -24.20 -2.74
N VAL A 238 0.74 -23.78 -1.52
CA VAL A 238 1.29 -22.57 -0.91
C VAL A 238 1.96 -22.96 0.40
N LYS A 239 3.22 -22.55 0.59
CA LYS A 239 3.91 -22.59 1.86
C LYS A 239 3.77 -21.24 2.56
N ARG A 240 3.41 -21.26 3.83
CA ARG A 240 3.23 -20.06 4.65
C ARG A 240 4.48 -19.73 5.47
N SER A 241 4.55 -18.48 5.93
CA SER A 241 5.65 -17.95 6.75
C SER A 241 5.85 -18.69 8.09
N ASP A 242 4.81 -19.35 8.61
CA ASP A 242 4.87 -20.20 9.80
C ASP A 242 5.31 -21.65 9.50
N GLY A 243 5.62 -21.97 8.24
CA GLY A 243 6.01 -23.30 7.77
C GLY A 243 4.84 -24.24 7.47
N SER A 244 3.59 -23.83 7.71
CA SER A 244 2.42 -24.62 7.33
C SER A 244 2.15 -24.55 5.81
N TYR A 245 1.29 -25.44 5.33
CA TYR A 245 0.97 -25.59 3.91
C TYR A 245 -0.53 -25.42 3.66
N LEU A 246 -0.85 -24.89 2.48
CA LEU A 246 -2.21 -24.73 1.95
C LEU A 246 -2.26 -25.32 0.55
N VAL A 247 -3.23 -26.21 0.30
CA VAL A 247 -3.56 -26.71 -1.04
C VAL A 247 -4.81 -25.97 -1.53
N VAL A 248 -4.77 -25.44 -2.75
CA VAL A 248 -5.85 -24.65 -3.33
C VAL A 248 -6.37 -25.33 -4.58
N GLU A 249 -7.69 -25.40 -4.69
CA GLU A 249 -8.43 -25.65 -5.92
C GLU A 249 -9.30 -24.43 -6.23
N ILE A 250 -9.32 -24.00 -7.48
CA ILE A 250 -10.14 -22.88 -7.95
C ILE A 250 -11.13 -23.37 -9.02
N GLU A 251 -12.20 -22.62 -9.14
CA GLU A 251 -13.25 -22.78 -10.15
C GLU A 251 -13.64 -21.41 -10.68
N CYS A 252 -14.53 -21.31 -11.66
CA CYS A 252 -14.95 -20.00 -12.18
C CYS A 252 -15.80 -19.17 -11.17
N PRO A 253 -15.65 -17.83 -11.10
CA PRO A 253 -16.52 -16.95 -10.30
C PRO A 253 -18.01 -16.98 -10.67
N ALA A 254 -18.35 -17.33 -11.91
CA ALA A 254 -19.75 -17.45 -12.34
C ALA A 254 -20.43 -18.73 -11.80
N LYS A 255 -19.69 -19.68 -11.24
CA LYS A 255 -20.26 -20.91 -10.71
C LYS A 255 -21.08 -20.65 -9.46
N THR A 256 -22.11 -21.47 -9.27
CA THR A 256 -22.97 -21.38 -8.08
C THR A 256 -22.25 -21.98 -6.88
N LEU A 257 -22.20 -21.27 -5.75
CA LEU A 257 -21.71 -21.79 -4.47
C LEU A 257 -22.75 -22.68 -3.79
N ILE A 258 -23.89 -22.08 -3.43
CA ILE A 258 -25.00 -22.75 -2.77
C ILE A 258 -26.21 -22.73 -3.69
N THR A 259 -26.80 -23.89 -3.92
CA THR A 259 -28.01 -24.05 -4.73
C THR A 259 -29.20 -23.35 -4.08
N LYS A 260 -30.28 -23.13 -4.86
CA LYS A 260 -31.55 -22.60 -4.32
C LYS A 260 -32.16 -23.50 -3.23
N GLY A 261 -31.81 -24.79 -3.21
CA GLY A 261 -32.24 -25.74 -2.19
C GLY A 261 -31.44 -25.66 -0.88
N GLY A 262 -30.45 -24.79 -0.76
CA GLY A 262 -29.64 -24.66 0.46
C GLY A 262 -28.57 -25.74 0.62
N HIS A 263 -28.09 -26.31 -0.50
CA HIS A 263 -27.01 -27.30 -0.52
C HIS A 263 -25.82 -26.79 -1.33
N PRO A 264 -24.58 -27.22 -1.03
CA PRO A 264 -23.44 -27.02 -1.92
C PRO A 264 -23.77 -27.43 -3.36
N SER A 265 -23.28 -26.66 -4.32
CA SER A 265 -23.42 -27.03 -5.72
C SER A 265 -22.60 -28.28 -6.06
N ALA A 266 -22.86 -28.84 -7.24
CA ALA A 266 -22.06 -29.94 -7.78
C ALA A 266 -20.59 -29.52 -7.95
N ASP A 267 -20.34 -28.30 -8.41
CA ASP A 267 -19.00 -27.74 -8.59
C ASP A 267 -18.25 -27.62 -7.25
N VAL A 268 -18.90 -27.08 -6.21
CA VAL A 268 -18.33 -27.03 -4.86
C VAL A 268 -17.99 -28.43 -4.36
N THR A 269 -18.92 -29.38 -4.52
CA THR A 269 -18.72 -30.76 -4.07
C THR A 269 -17.56 -31.43 -4.82
N HIS A 270 -17.41 -31.14 -6.12
CA HIS A 270 -16.33 -31.67 -6.94
C HIS A 270 -14.96 -31.12 -6.51
N ALA A 271 -14.83 -29.80 -6.41
CA ALA A 271 -13.60 -29.14 -6.00
C ALA A 271 -13.17 -29.54 -4.57
N GLU A 272 -14.12 -29.70 -3.66
CA GLU A 272 -13.85 -30.23 -2.32
C GLU A 272 -13.30 -31.66 -2.34
N HIS A 273 -13.86 -32.54 -3.17
CA HIS A 273 -13.34 -33.89 -3.34
C HIS A 273 -11.93 -33.85 -3.92
N GLN A 274 -11.66 -33.02 -4.93
CA GLN A 274 -10.32 -32.85 -5.51
C GLN A 274 -9.30 -32.42 -4.45
N VAL A 275 -9.57 -31.33 -3.71
CA VAL A 275 -8.62 -30.82 -2.71
C VAL A 275 -8.39 -31.81 -1.56
N THR A 276 -9.43 -32.57 -1.19
CA THR A 276 -9.33 -33.64 -0.18
C THR A 276 -8.50 -34.81 -0.70
N ASP A 277 -8.67 -35.19 -1.95
CA ASP A 277 -7.90 -36.24 -2.61
C ASP A 277 -6.42 -35.86 -2.75
N TYR A 278 -6.11 -34.61 -3.09
CA TYR A 278 -4.75 -34.11 -3.11
C TYR A 278 -4.11 -34.17 -1.72
N ARG A 279 -4.78 -33.64 -0.70
CA ARG A 279 -4.31 -33.71 0.69
C ARG A 279 -4.06 -35.16 1.14
N ASN A 280 -5.02 -36.06 0.91
CA ASN A 280 -4.90 -37.47 1.27
C ASN A 280 -3.74 -38.14 0.53
N TYR A 281 -3.56 -37.83 -0.75
CA TYR A 281 -2.44 -38.31 -1.53
C TYR A 281 -1.11 -37.83 -0.94
N MET A 282 -0.98 -36.53 -0.67
CA MET A 282 0.25 -35.94 -0.14
C MET A 282 0.62 -36.51 1.22
N LEU A 283 -0.37 -36.73 2.10
CA LEU A 283 -0.15 -37.34 3.41
C LEU A 283 0.30 -38.81 3.33
N ARG A 284 -0.29 -39.59 2.41
CA ARG A 284 0.11 -40.99 2.20
C ARG A 284 1.52 -41.11 1.63
N HIS A 285 2.00 -40.09 0.92
CA HIS A 285 3.31 -40.06 0.27
C HIS A 285 4.25 -39.01 0.89
N ILE A 286 4.11 -38.76 2.20
CA ILE A 286 4.80 -37.68 2.92
C ILE A 286 6.32 -37.65 2.70
N GLY A 287 6.96 -38.83 2.56
CA GLY A 287 8.40 -38.94 2.31
C GLY A 287 8.79 -38.24 1.01
N THR A 288 8.22 -38.69 -0.12
CA THR A 288 8.48 -38.11 -1.45
C THR A 288 8.00 -36.67 -1.55
N VAL A 289 6.88 -36.35 -0.90
CA VAL A 289 6.33 -34.98 -0.89
C VAL A 289 7.28 -34.02 -0.18
N LYS A 290 7.97 -34.44 0.89
CA LYS A 290 8.97 -33.61 1.58
C LYS A 290 10.23 -33.32 0.76
N ASP A 291 10.53 -34.16 -0.24
CA ASP A 291 11.65 -33.92 -1.14
C ASP A 291 11.38 -32.74 -2.09
N VAL A 292 10.10 -32.50 -2.42
CA VAL A 292 9.65 -31.38 -3.26
C VAL A 292 9.26 -30.17 -2.41
N PHE A 293 8.51 -30.42 -1.33
CA PHE A 293 7.95 -29.41 -0.44
C PHE A 293 8.65 -29.51 0.93
N ALA A 294 9.78 -28.81 1.06
CA ALA A 294 10.64 -28.92 2.23
C ALA A 294 9.89 -28.58 3.54
N GLY A 295 9.90 -29.52 4.48
CA GLY A 295 9.20 -29.37 5.77
C GLY A 295 7.69 -29.60 5.68
N PHE A 296 7.19 -30.21 4.60
CA PHE A 296 5.77 -30.48 4.43
C PHE A 296 5.15 -31.17 5.65
N SER A 297 3.99 -30.64 6.03
CA SER A 297 3.14 -31.13 7.10
C SER A 297 1.71 -31.22 6.57
N ASP A 298 0.82 -31.80 7.37
CA ASP A 298 -0.59 -31.86 7.01
C ASP A 298 -1.13 -30.47 6.62
N PRO A 299 -1.58 -30.25 5.37
CA PRO A 299 -1.95 -28.94 4.88
C PRO A 299 -3.40 -28.59 5.21
N ASP A 300 -3.69 -27.29 5.23
CA ASP A 300 -5.05 -26.79 5.05
C ASP A 300 -5.44 -26.85 3.57
N CYS A 301 -6.73 -26.83 3.28
CA CYS A 301 -7.29 -26.85 1.94
C CYS A 301 -8.22 -25.65 1.75
N LEU A 302 -8.12 -25.00 0.60
CA LEU A 302 -8.98 -23.90 0.17
C LEU A 302 -9.62 -24.23 -1.17
N VAL A 303 -10.93 -24.08 -1.25
CA VAL A 303 -11.69 -24.12 -2.49
C VAL A 303 -12.18 -22.70 -2.77
N VAL A 304 -11.86 -22.18 -3.95
CA VAL A 304 -12.28 -20.83 -4.39
C VAL A 304 -13.24 -20.99 -5.55
N VAL A 305 -14.51 -20.65 -5.35
CA VAL A 305 -15.56 -20.89 -6.34
C VAL A 305 -16.69 -19.89 -6.17
N GLY A 306 -17.23 -19.38 -7.27
CA GLY A 306 -18.37 -18.48 -7.21
C GLY A 306 -18.10 -17.13 -6.54
N LEU A 307 -19.19 -16.43 -6.20
CA LEU A 307 -19.18 -15.14 -5.50
C LEU A 307 -20.14 -15.18 -4.31
N GLU A 308 -19.66 -14.85 -3.12
CA GLU A 308 -20.46 -14.84 -1.89
C GLU A 308 -21.49 -13.70 -1.86
N GLU A 309 -21.24 -12.59 -2.55
CA GLU A 309 -22.19 -11.47 -2.71
C GLU A 309 -23.51 -11.89 -3.38
N THR A 310 -23.48 -12.97 -4.17
CA THR A 310 -24.67 -13.49 -4.87
C THR A 310 -25.58 -14.35 -3.96
N LEU A 311 -25.10 -14.70 -2.76
CA LEU A 311 -25.82 -15.57 -1.83
C LEU A 311 -26.86 -14.81 -1.01
N SER A 312 -28.02 -15.43 -0.81
CA SER A 312 -29.00 -14.97 0.18
C SER A 312 -28.46 -15.10 1.61
N PRO A 313 -29.03 -14.38 2.60
CA PRO A 313 -28.64 -14.52 4.00
C PRO A 313 -28.66 -15.98 4.51
N GLU A 314 -29.66 -16.75 4.09
CA GLU A 314 -29.80 -18.17 4.43
C GLU A 314 -28.69 -18.99 3.78
N GLN A 315 -28.36 -18.73 2.51
CA GLN A 315 -27.27 -19.41 1.82
C GLN A 315 -25.89 -19.08 2.43
N LYS A 316 -25.69 -17.84 2.90
CA LYS A 316 -24.47 -17.46 3.65
C LYS A 316 -24.37 -18.23 4.96
N GLN A 317 -25.47 -18.43 5.68
CA GLN A 317 -25.49 -19.27 6.89
C GLN A 317 -25.18 -20.75 6.58
N VAL A 318 -25.68 -21.26 5.46
CA VAL A 318 -25.33 -22.61 4.97
C VAL A 318 -23.83 -22.70 4.71
N LEU A 319 -23.23 -21.77 3.94
CA LEU A 319 -21.80 -21.75 3.66
C LEU A 319 -20.96 -21.63 4.96
N ALA A 320 -21.38 -20.80 5.91
CA ALA A 320 -20.71 -20.66 7.20
C ALA A 320 -20.77 -21.96 8.02
N SER A 321 -21.94 -22.61 8.07
CA SER A 321 -22.12 -23.90 8.74
C SER A 321 -21.28 -25.00 8.08
N LEU A 322 -21.22 -24.98 6.75
CA LEU A 322 -20.43 -25.87 5.93
C LEU A 322 -18.92 -25.76 6.25
N ASN A 323 -18.41 -24.54 6.30
CA ASN A 323 -17.02 -24.25 6.67
C ASN A 323 -16.72 -24.56 8.15
N GLY A 324 -17.69 -24.38 9.05
CA GLY A 324 -17.53 -24.72 10.47
C GLY A 324 -17.53 -26.23 10.75
N ALA A 325 -18.24 -27.02 9.94
CA ALA A 325 -18.33 -28.47 10.11
C ALA A 325 -17.11 -29.21 9.56
N ARG A 326 -16.34 -28.60 8.66
CA ARG A 326 -15.20 -29.25 8.00
C ARG A 326 -13.89 -29.00 8.70
N HIS A 327 -13.16 -30.09 8.89
CA HIS A 327 -11.79 -30.01 9.37
C HIS A 327 -10.85 -29.68 8.20
N ARG A 328 -10.20 -28.52 8.26
CA ARG A 328 -9.13 -28.08 7.34
C ARG A 328 -9.51 -27.87 5.88
N VAL A 329 -10.79 -27.90 5.51
CA VAL A 329 -11.25 -27.51 4.18
C VAL A 329 -12.13 -26.28 4.32
N LYS A 330 -11.81 -25.23 3.58
CA LYS A 330 -12.60 -24.00 3.54
C LYS A 330 -13.03 -23.70 2.10
N VAL A 331 -14.31 -23.40 1.91
CA VAL A 331 -14.89 -22.95 0.64
C VAL A 331 -15.18 -21.46 0.74
N VAL A 332 -14.73 -20.69 -0.25
CA VAL A 332 -14.90 -19.23 -0.30
C VAL A 332 -15.19 -18.77 -1.73
N GLY A 333 -15.77 -17.57 -1.88
CA GLY A 333 -15.89 -16.90 -3.17
C GLY A 333 -14.62 -16.14 -3.59
N PHE A 334 -14.57 -15.69 -4.83
CA PHE A 334 -13.49 -14.80 -5.32
C PHE A 334 -13.52 -13.43 -4.66
N ASP A 335 -14.72 -12.93 -4.39
CA ASP A 335 -14.96 -11.70 -3.64
C ASP A 335 -14.42 -11.80 -2.20
N TRP A 336 -14.47 -12.99 -1.57
CA TRP A 336 -13.84 -13.18 -0.26
C TRP A 336 -12.31 -13.01 -0.31
N LEU A 337 -11.64 -13.50 -1.37
CA LEU A 337 -10.21 -13.26 -1.56
C LEU A 337 -9.92 -11.77 -1.72
N LEU A 338 -10.72 -11.07 -2.53
CA LEU A 338 -10.62 -9.63 -2.75
C LEU A 338 -10.81 -8.85 -1.44
N GLU A 339 -11.88 -9.11 -0.69
CA GLU A 339 -12.17 -8.45 0.59
C GLU A 339 -11.09 -8.72 1.65
N ARG A 340 -10.52 -9.93 1.69
CA ARG A 340 -9.40 -10.23 2.57
C ARG A 340 -8.16 -9.44 2.15
N ALA A 341 -7.85 -9.41 0.85
CA ALA A 341 -6.72 -8.70 0.30
C ALA A 341 -6.81 -7.17 0.55
N GLU A 342 -8.00 -6.58 0.37
CA GLU A 342 -8.31 -5.20 0.71
C GLU A 342 -8.09 -4.92 2.21
N ARG A 343 -8.60 -5.79 3.09
CA ARG A 343 -8.39 -5.65 4.53
C ARG A 343 -6.92 -5.73 4.93
N VAL A 344 -6.16 -6.63 4.31
CA VAL A 344 -4.72 -6.76 4.56
C VAL A 344 -4.00 -5.49 4.10
N SER A 345 -4.25 -5.05 2.86
CA SER A 345 -3.67 -3.82 2.31
C SER A 345 -3.96 -2.62 3.22
N LYS A 346 -5.23 -2.45 3.62
CA LYS A 346 -5.68 -1.41 4.55
C LYS A 346 -4.99 -1.50 5.91
N ASN A 347 -4.88 -2.69 6.49
CA ASN A 347 -4.25 -2.87 7.80
C ASN A 347 -2.77 -2.46 7.79
N VAL A 348 -2.08 -2.70 6.68
CA VAL A 348 -0.68 -2.30 6.56
C VAL A 348 -0.53 -0.81 6.29
N SER A 349 -1.42 -0.21 5.49
CA SER A 349 -1.37 1.23 5.20
C SER A 349 -1.88 2.12 6.33
N GLU A 350 -2.84 1.65 7.15
CA GLU A 350 -3.55 2.48 8.14
C GLU A 350 -3.24 2.17 9.63
N ARG A 351 -2.33 1.23 9.96
CA ARG A 351 -2.04 0.80 11.36
C ARG A 351 -3.32 0.46 12.16
N GLY A 352 -4.04 -0.57 11.74
CA GLY A 352 -5.42 -0.80 12.18
C GLY A 352 -5.74 -2.09 12.95
N VAL A 353 -4.81 -2.73 13.69
CA VAL A 353 -5.23 -3.81 14.60
C VAL A 353 -5.80 -3.20 15.88
N VAL A 354 -7.13 -3.04 15.91
CA VAL A 354 -7.84 -2.59 17.10
C VAL A 354 -7.92 -3.76 18.09
N VAL A 355 -7.16 -3.69 19.18
CA VAL A 355 -7.24 -4.67 20.27
C VAL A 355 -8.30 -4.19 21.27
N SER A 356 -9.48 -4.80 21.25
CA SER A 356 -10.54 -4.54 22.22
C SER A 356 -10.70 -5.70 23.20
N VAL A 357 -10.75 -5.41 24.50
CA VAL A 357 -11.06 -6.40 25.54
C VAL A 357 -12.54 -6.28 25.90
N GLN A 358 -13.35 -7.23 25.43
CA GLN A 358 -14.71 -7.42 25.95
C GLN A 358 -14.70 -8.56 26.97
N ARG A 359 -15.06 -8.28 28.22
CA ARG A 359 -15.33 -9.32 29.21
C ARG A 359 -16.76 -9.79 28.98
N MET A 360 -16.92 -11.06 28.64
CA MET A 360 -18.22 -11.72 28.75
C MET A 360 -18.53 -11.88 30.23
N THR A 361 -19.53 -11.13 30.72
CA THR A 361 -20.11 -11.28 32.06
C THR A 361 -21.27 -12.25 32.04
#